data_AF-A0A1E7FYK5-F1
#
_entry.id   AF-A0A1E7FYK5-F1
#
_cell.length_a   1.000
_cell.length_b   1.000
_cell.length_c   1.000
_cell.angle_alpha   90.00
_cell.angle_beta   90.00
_cell.angle_gamma   90.00
#
_symmetry.space_group_name_H-M   'P 1'
#
loop_
_entity.id
_entity.type
_entity.pdbx_description
1 polymer ?
#
loop_
_entity_poly.entity_id
_entity_poly.type
_entity_poly.pdbx_seq_one_letter_code
_entity_poly.pdbx_strand_id
1 'polypeptide(L)'
;MKRIYASKKGFNFIRLFHDNIYFISDDEGTEWKGIPIDCACSKELKKLGNVDDFAYAGDGSWVIISPNHHVLSTGVDNDLSGHITKFYNDQRKRNSKRTLEIQEHHAGIRRQQQAIERVEREAAERVEREALERVEREEMERVEREAVLRAERLSREMNNELVSILEVRIIEELKDITEQEIRLQKRKRSLHDSIEKISSESRARIDSETTGTIVTTPTAAADCVICHTAPSSRAIVPCGHHCLCDDCVVTLAALSPEARICPLCRGEIQSTLKIYSSSR
;
A
#
# COMPACT_ATOMS: atom_id res chain seq x y z
N MET A 1 -86.93 41.43 -16.70
CA MET A 1 -85.89 42.48 -16.72
C MET A 1 -86.49 43.79 -16.20
N LYS A 2 -86.21 44.18 -14.94
CA LYS A 2 -86.51 45.54 -14.48
C LYS A 2 -85.33 46.42 -14.91
N ARG A 3 -85.53 47.29 -15.89
CA ARG A 3 -84.58 48.37 -16.19
C ARG A 3 -84.56 49.30 -14.99
N ILE A 4 -83.41 49.46 -14.35
CA ILE A 4 -83.22 50.41 -13.26
C ILE A 4 -83.08 51.80 -13.88
N TYR A 5 -84.21 52.39 -14.26
CA TYR A 5 -84.30 53.85 -14.35
C TYR A 5 -84.66 54.35 -12.96
N ALA A 6 -83.68 54.41 -12.07
CA ALA A 6 -83.85 55.01 -10.74
C ALA A 6 -82.99 56.26 -10.68
N SER A 7 -83.67 57.40 -10.75
CA SER A 7 -83.12 58.70 -10.41
C SER A 7 -82.49 58.67 -9.02
N LYS A 8 -81.20 59.03 -8.92
CA LYS A 8 -80.49 59.41 -7.68
C LYS A 8 -80.30 58.35 -6.58
N LYS A 9 -79.97 57.09 -6.92
CA LYS A 9 -79.37 56.18 -5.91
C LYS A 9 -77.86 56.08 -6.14
N GLY A 10 -77.08 56.44 -5.12
CA GLY A 10 -75.62 56.35 -5.16
C GLY A 10 -75.17 54.96 -4.71
N PHE A 11 -74.31 54.31 -5.48
CA PHE A 11 -73.68 53.06 -5.06
C PHE A 11 -72.47 53.37 -4.17
N ASN A 12 -72.30 52.64 -3.07
CA ASN A 12 -71.18 52.84 -2.15
C ASN A 12 -69.92 52.12 -2.62
N PHE A 13 -70.05 50.85 -3.04
CA PHE A 13 -69.01 50.12 -3.75
C PHE A 13 -69.62 48.92 -4.49
N ILE A 14 -68.93 48.51 -5.56
CA ILE A 14 -69.16 47.22 -6.20
C ILE A 14 -67.93 46.38 -5.86
N ARG A 15 -68.12 45.08 -5.61
CA ARG A 15 -67.01 44.12 -5.51
C ARG A 15 -67.29 42.97 -6.45
N LEU A 16 -66.34 42.71 -7.35
CA LEU A 16 -66.37 41.53 -8.20
C LEU A 16 -65.78 40.35 -7.46
N PHE A 17 -66.39 39.18 -7.63
CA PHE A 17 -65.84 37.90 -7.21
C PHE A 17 -65.54 37.05 -8.45
N HIS A 18 -64.88 35.93 -8.24
CA HIS A 18 -64.64 34.91 -9.27
C HIS A 18 -65.96 34.50 -9.98
N ASP A 19 -65.89 34.11 -11.26
CA ASP A 19 -67.01 33.69 -12.11
C ASP A 19 -68.01 34.78 -12.59
N ASN A 20 -67.57 36.04 -12.76
CA ASN A 20 -68.41 37.15 -13.25
C ASN A 20 -69.62 37.49 -12.35
N ILE A 21 -69.58 37.08 -11.08
CA ILE A 21 -70.60 37.41 -10.09
C ILE A 21 -70.14 38.67 -9.35
N TYR A 22 -70.94 39.74 -9.43
CA TYR A 22 -70.72 40.98 -8.68
C TYR A 22 -71.76 41.13 -7.59
N PHE A 23 -71.32 41.79 -6.52
CA PHE A 23 -72.19 42.30 -5.49
C PHE A 23 -72.17 43.82 -5.57
N ILE A 24 -73.34 44.40 -5.75
CA ILE A 24 -73.56 45.84 -5.62
C ILE A 24 -74.22 46.04 -4.26
N SER A 25 -73.60 46.87 -3.43
CA SER A 25 -74.22 47.38 -2.21
C SER A 25 -74.55 48.86 -2.43
N ASP A 26 -75.83 49.20 -2.35
CA ASP A 26 -76.27 50.59 -2.40
C ASP A 26 -76.13 51.29 -1.03
N ASP A 27 -76.44 52.57 -0.99
CA ASP A 27 -76.47 53.41 0.21
C ASP A 27 -77.46 52.95 1.28
N GLU A 28 -78.41 52.08 0.92
CA GLU A 28 -79.40 51.46 1.80
C GLU A 28 -78.95 50.07 2.30
N GLY A 29 -77.79 49.56 1.88
CA GLY A 29 -77.26 48.25 2.28
C GLY A 29 -77.88 47.07 1.53
N THR A 30 -78.57 47.32 0.41
CA THR A 30 -79.23 46.28 -0.39
C THR A 30 -78.20 45.55 -1.26
N GLU A 31 -78.20 44.22 -1.21
CA GLU A 31 -77.34 43.37 -2.04
C GLU A 31 -78.02 42.99 -3.36
N TRP A 32 -77.38 43.31 -4.48
CA TRP A 32 -77.93 43.03 -5.80
C TRP A 32 -77.16 41.93 -6.56
N LYS A 33 -77.85 40.78 -6.71
CA LYS A 33 -77.58 39.56 -7.50
C LYS A 33 -77.62 39.71 -9.04
N GLY A 34 -76.50 39.65 -9.78
CA GLY A 34 -76.51 39.29 -11.22
C GLY A 34 -77.26 40.23 -12.19
N ILE A 35 -77.22 41.55 -11.96
CA ILE A 35 -77.94 42.55 -12.79
C ILE A 35 -77.07 43.05 -13.94
N PRO A 36 -77.32 42.72 -15.22
CA PRO A 36 -76.40 43.05 -16.31
C PRO A 36 -76.06 44.55 -16.31
N ILE A 37 -74.77 44.83 -16.09
CA ILE A 37 -74.24 46.19 -16.06
C ILE A 37 -74.22 46.69 -17.51
N ASP A 38 -75.29 47.37 -17.93
CA ASP A 38 -75.38 48.09 -19.21
C ASP A 38 -74.66 49.45 -19.09
N CYS A 39 -73.39 49.41 -18.68
CA CYS A 39 -72.56 50.58 -18.46
C CYS A 39 -71.36 50.59 -19.41
N ALA A 40 -70.81 51.78 -19.68
CA ALA A 40 -69.66 51.96 -20.58
C ALA A 40 -68.47 51.05 -20.23
N CYS A 41 -68.35 50.68 -18.94
CA CYS A 41 -67.41 49.71 -18.40
C CYS A 41 -67.51 48.29 -18.99
N SER A 42 -68.69 47.86 -19.46
CA SER A 42 -68.95 46.50 -19.94
C SER A 42 -68.06 46.10 -21.11
N LYS A 43 -67.69 47.06 -21.96
CA LYS A 43 -66.75 46.83 -23.07
C LYS A 43 -65.33 46.56 -22.57
N GLU A 44 -64.89 47.25 -21.53
CA GLU A 44 -63.55 47.06 -20.95
C GLU A 44 -63.51 45.79 -20.10
N LEU A 45 -64.53 45.52 -19.29
CA LEU A 45 -64.66 44.25 -18.54
C LEU A 45 -64.65 43.01 -19.45
N LYS A 46 -65.18 43.11 -20.68
CA LYS A 46 -65.13 42.00 -21.66
C LYS A 46 -63.76 41.84 -22.34
N LYS A 47 -62.97 42.91 -22.43
CA LYS A 47 -61.61 42.86 -23.00
C LYS A 47 -60.60 42.36 -21.98
N LEU A 48 -60.81 42.74 -20.72
CA LEU A 48 -59.97 42.34 -19.60
C LEU A 48 -60.37 40.93 -19.20
N GLY A 49 -59.41 40.00 -19.22
CA GLY A 49 -59.66 38.61 -18.82
C GLY A 49 -59.94 38.51 -17.33
N ASN A 50 -58.89 38.25 -16.53
CA ASN A 50 -59.03 38.19 -15.08
C ASN A 50 -59.11 39.60 -14.49
N VAL A 51 -60.26 39.89 -13.88
CA VAL A 51 -60.52 41.09 -13.08
C VAL A 51 -60.54 40.69 -11.62
N ASP A 52 -59.71 41.33 -10.80
CA ASP A 52 -59.62 41.06 -9.37
C ASP A 52 -60.68 41.87 -8.60
N ASP A 53 -60.90 43.13 -9.00
CA ASP A 53 -61.91 43.99 -8.37
C ASP A 53 -62.47 45.04 -9.34
N PHE A 54 -63.64 45.58 -9.05
CA PHE A 54 -64.28 46.64 -9.83
C PHE A 54 -65.16 47.51 -8.94
N ALA A 55 -64.92 48.81 -8.98
CA ALA A 55 -65.72 49.80 -8.29
C ALA A 55 -66.45 50.70 -9.30
N TYR A 56 -67.69 51.08 -8.97
CA TYR A 56 -68.51 52.02 -9.73
C TYR A 56 -69.16 52.99 -8.76
N ALA A 57 -69.07 54.29 -9.05
CA ALA A 57 -69.57 55.37 -8.23
C ALA A 57 -70.89 55.94 -8.78
N GLY A 58 -71.65 56.63 -7.92
CA GLY A 58 -72.95 57.20 -8.28
C GLY A 58 -72.91 58.31 -9.35
N ASP A 59 -71.73 58.91 -9.58
CA ASP A 59 -71.47 59.89 -10.63
C ASP A 59 -71.20 59.25 -12.01
N GLY A 60 -71.17 57.91 -12.09
CA GLY A 60 -70.87 57.16 -13.30
C GLY A 60 -69.39 56.83 -13.49
N SER A 61 -68.53 57.26 -12.58
CA SER A 61 -67.10 56.94 -12.58
C SER A 61 -66.87 55.50 -12.15
N TRP A 62 -65.88 54.83 -12.72
CA TRP A 62 -65.55 53.44 -12.40
C TRP A 62 -64.06 53.12 -12.50
N VAL A 63 -63.66 52.07 -11.79
CA VAL A 63 -62.29 51.54 -11.70
C VAL A 63 -62.32 50.03 -11.85
N ILE A 64 -61.48 49.48 -12.72
CA ILE A 64 -61.22 48.04 -12.84
C ILE A 64 -59.80 47.75 -12.36
N ILE A 65 -59.66 46.82 -11.44
CA ILE A 65 -58.40 46.35 -10.85
C ILE A 65 -58.14 44.93 -11.35
N SER A 66 -56.96 44.71 -11.93
CA SER A 66 -56.48 43.41 -12.37
C SER A 66 -55.10 43.13 -11.77
N PRO A 67 -54.57 41.89 -11.84
CA PRO A 67 -53.33 41.53 -11.14
C PRO A 67 -52.11 42.40 -11.47
N ASN A 68 -52.03 42.91 -12.71
CA ASN A 68 -50.84 43.63 -13.22
C ASN A 68 -51.16 44.99 -13.86
N HIS A 69 -52.42 45.39 -13.90
CA HIS A 69 -52.84 46.66 -14.48
C HIS A 69 -54.20 47.09 -13.91
N HIS A 70 -54.58 48.33 -14.20
CA HIS A 70 -55.88 48.88 -13.83
C HIS A 70 -56.41 49.72 -15.00
N VAL A 71 -57.71 49.93 -15.03
CA VAL A 71 -58.38 50.80 -16.00
C VAL A 71 -59.33 51.72 -15.25
N LEU A 72 -59.27 53.01 -15.56
CA LEU A 72 -60.07 54.06 -14.92
C LEU A 72 -60.96 54.72 -15.97
N SER A 73 -62.19 55.04 -15.60
CA SER A 73 -63.05 55.93 -16.39
C SER A 73 -62.57 57.38 -16.32
N THR A 74 -63.02 58.23 -17.25
CA THR A 74 -62.64 59.66 -17.33
C THR A 74 -63.09 60.52 -16.15
N GLY A 75 -64.04 60.06 -15.33
CA GLY A 75 -64.55 60.81 -14.18
C GLY A 75 -63.82 60.56 -12.86
N VAL A 76 -62.83 59.65 -12.84
CA VAL A 76 -62.08 59.32 -11.62
C VAL A 76 -61.15 60.47 -11.24
N ASP A 77 -61.13 60.79 -9.95
CA ASP A 77 -60.25 61.80 -9.36
C ASP A 77 -58.77 61.59 -9.73
N ASN A 78 -58.07 62.70 -10.03
CA ASN A 78 -56.69 62.66 -10.51
C ASN A 78 -55.70 62.20 -9.44
N ASP A 79 -55.94 62.52 -8.16
CA ASP A 79 -55.07 62.09 -7.07
C ASP A 79 -55.23 60.58 -6.85
N LEU A 80 -56.46 60.07 -6.89
CA LEU A 80 -56.73 58.63 -6.85
C LEU A 80 -56.08 57.90 -8.04
N SER A 81 -56.22 58.43 -9.25
CA SER A 81 -55.58 57.90 -10.46
C SER A 81 -54.04 57.85 -10.32
N GLY A 82 -53.44 58.92 -9.80
CA GLY A 82 -52.02 59.01 -9.52
C GLY A 82 -51.56 57.96 -8.49
N HIS A 83 -52.31 57.77 -7.41
CA HIS A 83 -52.01 56.77 -6.39
C HIS A 83 -52.08 55.34 -6.92
N ILE A 84 -53.13 54.99 -7.67
CA ILE A 84 -53.28 53.65 -8.25
C ILE A 84 -52.15 53.40 -9.27
N THR A 85 -51.86 54.38 -10.13
CA THR A 85 -50.77 54.28 -11.11
C THR A 85 -49.42 54.06 -10.42
N LYS A 86 -49.12 54.83 -9.37
CA LYS A 86 -47.90 54.67 -8.58
C LYS A 86 -47.82 53.28 -7.94
N PHE A 87 -48.90 52.81 -7.33
CA PHE A 87 -48.97 51.48 -6.73
C PHE A 87 -48.59 50.37 -7.72
N TYR A 88 -49.19 50.35 -8.92
CA TYR A 88 -48.89 49.34 -9.93
C TYR A 88 -47.48 49.45 -10.49
N ASN A 89 -46.95 50.67 -10.63
CA ASN A 89 -45.55 50.87 -11.01
C ASN A 89 -44.60 50.28 -9.98
N ASP A 90 -44.85 50.53 -8.69
CA ASP A 90 -44.03 49.99 -7.60
C ASP A 90 -44.17 48.48 -7.49
N GLN A 91 -45.37 47.94 -7.69
CA GLN A 91 -45.61 46.50 -7.71
C GLN A 91 -44.84 45.82 -8.85
N ARG A 92 -44.86 46.37 -10.08
CA ARG A 92 -44.07 45.86 -11.21
C ARG A 92 -42.58 45.87 -10.92
N LYS A 93 -42.05 46.94 -10.33
CA LYS A 93 -40.64 47.03 -9.93
C LYS A 93 -40.26 45.95 -8.91
N ARG A 94 -41.09 45.76 -7.87
CA ARG A 94 -40.88 44.72 -6.85
C ARG A 94 -40.91 43.32 -7.45
N ASN A 95 -41.88 43.05 -8.33
CA ASN A 95 -42.00 41.75 -8.99
C ASN A 95 -40.79 41.47 -9.88
N SER A 96 -40.38 42.43 -10.72
CA SER A 96 -39.19 42.32 -11.57
C SER A 96 -37.93 42.06 -10.74
N LYS A 97 -37.73 42.81 -9.65
CA LYS A 97 -36.60 42.61 -8.75
C LYS A 97 -36.60 41.20 -8.13
N ARG A 98 -37.74 40.77 -7.58
CA ARG A 98 -37.88 39.44 -6.97
C ARG A 98 -37.65 38.32 -7.98
N THR A 99 -38.13 38.46 -9.22
CA THR A 99 -37.88 37.50 -10.28
C THR A 99 -36.39 37.39 -10.59
N LEU A 100 -35.67 38.52 -10.65
CA LEU A 100 -34.22 38.52 -10.85
C LEU A 100 -33.49 37.84 -9.68
N GLU A 101 -33.83 38.16 -8.44
CA GLU A 101 -33.26 37.54 -7.24
C GLU A 101 -33.48 36.01 -7.24
N ILE A 102 -34.68 35.54 -7.61
CA ILE A 102 -34.98 34.10 -7.75
C ILE A 102 -34.13 33.47 -8.86
N GLN A 103 -34.00 34.13 -10.00
CA GLN A 103 -33.19 33.62 -11.12
C GLN A 103 -31.71 33.50 -10.74
N GLU A 104 -31.17 34.50 -10.06
CA GLU A 104 -29.78 34.50 -9.56
C GLU A 104 -29.55 33.41 -8.53
N HIS A 105 -30.48 33.25 -7.57
CA HIS A 105 -30.42 32.18 -6.59
C HIS A 105 -30.43 30.79 -7.24
N HIS A 106 -31.34 30.53 -8.18
CA HIS A 106 -31.36 29.27 -8.93
C HIS A 106 -30.12 29.07 -9.79
N ALA A 107 -29.55 30.14 -10.36
CA ALA A 107 -28.27 30.05 -11.07
C ALA A 107 -27.12 29.69 -10.14
N GLY A 108 -27.12 30.21 -8.91
CA GLY A 108 -26.18 29.84 -7.86
C GLY A 108 -26.24 28.36 -7.52
N ILE A 109 -27.45 27.83 -7.27
CA ILE A 109 -27.68 26.40 -6.99
C ILE A 109 -27.16 25.53 -8.15
N ARG A 110 -27.49 25.89 -9.40
CA ARG A 110 -27.01 25.14 -10.57
C ARG A 110 -25.49 25.12 -10.67
N ARG A 111 -24.82 26.25 -10.43
CA ARG A 111 -23.35 26.33 -10.43
C ARG A 111 -22.76 25.45 -9.33
N GLN A 112 -23.35 25.46 -8.14
CA GLN A 112 -22.89 24.63 -7.02
C GLN A 112 -23.06 23.13 -7.33
N GLN A 113 -24.21 22.72 -7.88
CA GLN A 113 -24.45 21.34 -8.30
C GLN A 113 -23.45 20.90 -9.38
N GLN A 114 -23.20 21.74 -10.40
CA GLN A 114 -22.21 21.44 -11.43
C GLN A 114 -20.78 21.32 -10.87
N ALA A 115 -20.44 22.13 -9.85
CA ALA A 115 -19.14 22.03 -9.20
C ALA A 115 -19.00 20.72 -8.42
N ILE A 116 -20.04 20.31 -7.68
CA ILE A 116 -20.07 19.04 -6.95
C ILE A 116 -19.94 17.87 -7.93
N GLU A 117 -20.76 17.85 -9.00
CA GLU A 117 -20.74 16.79 -10.02
C GLU A 117 -19.37 16.69 -10.72
N ARG A 118 -18.68 17.82 -10.93
CA ARG A 118 -17.31 17.81 -11.47
C ARG A 118 -16.34 17.14 -10.50
N VAL A 119 -16.37 17.49 -9.22
CA VAL A 119 -15.49 16.91 -8.20
C VAL A 119 -15.76 15.41 -8.04
N GLU A 120 -17.02 14.99 -8.02
CA GLU A 120 -17.40 13.58 -7.93
C GLU A 120 -16.91 12.77 -9.14
N ARG A 121 -17.01 13.33 -10.35
CA ARG A 121 -16.50 12.70 -11.58
C ARG A 121 -14.98 12.56 -11.55
N GLU A 122 -14.27 13.64 -11.20
CA GLU A 122 -12.80 13.61 -11.09
C GLU A 122 -12.34 12.61 -10.01
N ALA A 123 -13.08 12.47 -8.91
CA ALA A 123 -12.82 11.48 -7.88
C ALA A 123 -13.07 10.04 -8.38
N ALA A 124 -14.17 9.81 -9.11
CA ALA A 124 -14.48 8.51 -9.70
C ALA A 124 -13.42 8.07 -10.72
N GLU A 125 -13.00 8.98 -11.62
CA GLU A 125 -11.94 8.73 -12.60
C GLU A 125 -10.60 8.41 -11.93
N ARG A 126 -10.28 9.05 -10.79
CA ARG A 126 -9.08 8.73 -10.00
C ARG A 126 -9.14 7.32 -9.44
N VAL A 127 -10.26 6.93 -8.83
CA VAL A 127 -10.45 5.59 -8.25
C VAL A 127 -10.34 4.52 -9.34
N GLU A 128 -10.94 4.75 -10.51
CA GLU A 128 -10.86 3.83 -11.64
C GLU A 128 -9.41 3.67 -12.13
N ARG A 129 -8.67 4.77 -12.27
CA ARG A 129 -7.26 4.72 -12.66
C ARG A 129 -6.41 3.94 -11.65
N GLU A 130 -6.57 4.23 -10.36
CA GLU A 130 -5.83 3.53 -9.30
C GLU A 130 -6.18 2.03 -9.27
N ALA A 131 -7.41 1.65 -9.59
CA ALA A 131 -7.82 0.25 -9.70
C ALA A 131 -7.14 -0.44 -10.89
N LEU A 132 -7.09 0.22 -12.06
CA LEU A 132 -6.40 -0.30 -13.24
C LEU A 132 -4.89 -0.47 -12.98
N GLU A 133 -4.23 0.54 -12.40
CA GLU A 133 -2.81 0.47 -12.04
C GLU A 133 -2.51 -0.64 -11.02
N ARG A 134 -3.44 -0.91 -10.10
CA ARG A 134 -3.32 -2.03 -9.16
C ARG A 134 -3.38 -3.38 -9.88
N VAL A 135 -4.34 -3.57 -10.78
CA VAL A 135 -4.48 -4.82 -11.55
C VAL A 135 -3.24 -5.06 -12.40
N GLU A 136 -2.73 -4.04 -13.08
CA GLU A 136 -1.52 -4.13 -13.89
C GLU A 136 -0.30 -4.53 -13.04
N ARG A 137 -0.15 -3.93 -11.86
CA ARG A 137 0.92 -4.29 -10.92
C ARG A 137 0.81 -5.73 -10.43
N GLU A 138 -0.39 -6.17 -10.04
CA GLU A 138 -0.63 -7.54 -9.60
C GLU A 138 -0.34 -8.57 -10.69
N GLU A 139 -0.67 -8.24 -11.95
CA GLU A 139 -0.36 -9.08 -13.10
C GLU A 139 1.14 -9.15 -13.37
N MET A 140 1.84 -8.01 -13.36
CA MET A 140 3.30 -7.97 -13.49
C MET A 140 3.99 -8.80 -12.41
N GLU A 141 3.59 -8.65 -11.14
CA GLU A 141 4.13 -9.45 -10.04
C GLU A 141 3.84 -10.95 -10.23
N ARG A 142 2.67 -11.32 -10.76
CA ARG A 142 2.34 -12.72 -11.06
C ARG A 142 3.28 -13.27 -12.14
N VAL A 143 3.47 -12.52 -13.23
CA VAL A 143 4.37 -12.92 -14.33
C VAL A 143 5.80 -13.07 -13.84
N GLU A 144 6.28 -12.14 -12.99
CA GLU A 144 7.61 -12.20 -12.40
C GLU A 144 7.77 -13.42 -11.49
N ARG A 145 6.80 -13.66 -10.58
CA ARG A 145 6.80 -14.85 -9.71
C ARG A 145 6.86 -16.14 -10.52
N GLU A 146 6.09 -16.24 -11.59
CA GLU A 146 6.13 -17.40 -12.48
C GLU A 146 7.48 -17.54 -13.21
N ALA A 147 8.08 -16.43 -13.65
CA ALA A 147 9.39 -16.45 -14.30
C ALA A 147 10.49 -16.94 -13.35
N VAL A 148 10.48 -16.48 -12.08
CA VAL A 148 11.40 -16.96 -11.04
C VAL A 148 11.22 -18.46 -10.81
N LEU A 149 9.99 -18.93 -10.63
CA LEU A 149 9.70 -20.36 -10.43
C LEU A 149 10.14 -21.22 -11.62
N ARG A 150 9.97 -20.72 -12.86
CA ARG A 150 10.47 -21.40 -14.06
C ARG A 150 11.99 -21.47 -14.08
N ALA A 151 12.69 -20.37 -13.80
CA ALA A 151 14.14 -20.33 -13.75
C ALA A 151 14.72 -21.28 -12.68
N GLU A 152 14.11 -21.30 -11.49
CA GLU A 152 14.49 -22.24 -10.42
C GLU A 152 14.30 -23.69 -10.85
N ARG A 153 13.20 -24.02 -11.53
CA ARG A 153 12.96 -25.38 -12.02
C ARG A 153 14.04 -25.81 -13.01
N LEU A 154 14.34 -24.97 -13.99
CA LEU A 154 15.41 -25.23 -14.97
C LEU A 154 16.78 -25.38 -14.31
N SER A 155 17.08 -24.55 -13.31
CA SER A 155 18.33 -24.66 -12.55
C SER A 155 18.42 -25.99 -11.78
N ARG A 156 17.32 -26.42 -11.13
CA ARG A 156 17.28 -27.74 -10.46
C ARG A 156 17.46 -28.89 -11.45
N GLU A 157 16.80 -28.84 -12.59
CA GLU A 157 16.95 -29.86 -13.64
C GLU A 157 18.39 -29.95 -14.15
N MET A 158 19.02 -28.81 -14.43
CA MET A 158 20.43 -28.75 -14.85
C MET A 158 21.39 -29.26 -13.77
N ASN A 159 21.13 -28.92 -12.50
CA ASN A 159 21.94 -29.42 -11.39
C ASN A 159 21.80 -30.95 -11.22
N ASN A 160 20.60 -31.49 -11.34
CA ASN A 160 20.35 -32.92 -11.25
C ASN A 160 21.06 -33.68 -12.38
N GLU A 161 21.02 -33.15 -13.60
CA GLU A 161 21.74 -33.74 -14.75
C GLU A 161 23.25 -33.74 -14.51
N LEU A 162 23.80 -32.62 -14.03
CA LEU A 162 25.22 -32.53 -13.70
C LEU A 162 25.62 -33.51 -12.60
N VAL A 163 24.80 -33.66 -11.56
CA VAL A 163 25.04 -34.62 -10.48
C VAL A 163 25.05 -36.05 -11.04
N SER A 164 24.08 -36.42 -11.87
CA SER A 164 24.03 -37.74 -12.54
C SER A 164 25.30 -38.02 -13.35
N ILE A 165 25.77 -37.06 -14.14
CA ILE A 165 27.02 -37.19 -14.91
C ILE A 165 28.23 -37.38 -13.98
N LEU A 166 28.32 -36.60 -12.91
CA LEU A 166 29.42 -36.71 -11.95
C LEU A 166 29.40 -38.04 -11.19
N GLU A 167 28.23 -38.55 -10.83
CA GLU A 167 28.08 -39.85 -10.17
C GLU A 167 28.66 -41.00 -11.02
N VAL A 168 28.35 -41.02 -12.32
CA VAL A 168 28.91 -42.04 -13.24
C VAL A 168 30.43 -41.95 -13.28
N ARG A 169 30.99 -40.74 -13.42
CA ARG A 169 32.44 -40.54 -13.47
C ARG A 169 33.13 -40.96 -12.18
N ILE A 170 32.56 -40.62 -11.02
CA ILE A 170 33.10 -41.03 -9.71
C ILE A 170 33.14 -42.56 -9.62
N ILE A 171 32.09 -43.25 -10.07
CA ILE A 171 32.05 -44.72 -10.05
C ILE A 171 33.17 -45.31 -10.94
N GLU A 172 33.42 -44.73 -12.10
CA GLU A 172 34.52 -45.17 -12.98
C GLU A 172 35.89 -44.95 -12.33
N GLU A 173 36.16 -43.76 -11.80
CA GLU A 173 37.41 -43.46 -11.11
C GLU A 173 37.63 -44.37 -9.88
N LEU A 174 36.57 -44.69 -9.12
CA LEU A 174 36.64 -45.63 -8.00
C LEU A 174 37.00 -47.05 -8.45
N LYS A 175 36.51 -47.52 -9.60
CA LYS A 175 36.89 -48.83 -10.16
C LYS A 175 38.37 -48.86 -10.51
N ASP A 176 38.87 -47.82 -11.17
CA ASP A 176 40.27 -47.70 -11.55
C ASP A 176 41.19 -47.71 -10.31
N ILE A 177 40.85 -46.94 -9.27
CA ILE A 177 41.58 -46.92 -8.00
C ILE A 177 41.59 -48.32 -7.37
N THR A 178 40.43 -48.98 -7.32
CA THR A 178 40.32 -50.34 -6.74
C THR A 178 41.19 -51.33 -7.50
N GLU A 179 41.24 -51.25 -8.84
CA GLU A 179 42.11 -52.12 -9.63
C GLU A 179 43.60 -51.85 -9.38
N GLN A 180 43.98 -50.57 -9.26
CA GLN A 180 45.34 -50.18 -8.90
C GLN A 180 45.74 -50.70 -7.52
N GLU A 181 44.85 -50.62 -6.54
CA GLU A 181 45.09 -51.18 -5.19
C GLU A 181 45.32 -52.69 -5.24
N ILE A 182 44.49 -53.44 -5.99
CA ILE A 182 44.68 -54.89 -6.16
C ILE A 182 46.04 -55.18 -6.78
N ARG A 183 46.46 -54.42 -7.81
CA ARG A 183 47.79 -54.57 -8.42
C ARG A 183 48.91 -54.28 -7.41
N LEU A 184 48.79 -53.21 -6.63
CA LEU A 184 49.77 -52.85 -5.59
C LEU A 184 49.83 -53.89 -4.47
N GLN A 185 48.70 -54.44 -4.03
CA GLN A 185 48.64 -55.50 -3.02
C GLN A 185 49.31 -56.79 -3.51
N LYS A 186 49.07 -57.19 -4.77
CA LYS A 186 49.77 -58.34 -5.39
C LYS A 186 51.28 -58.11 -5.43
N ARG A 187 51.72 -56.91 -5.85
CA ARG A 187 53.14 -56.55 -5.89
C ARG A 187 53.76 -56.53 -4.49
N LYS A 188 53.05 -55.99 -3.49
CA LYS A 188 53.46 -56.01 -2.08
C LYS A 188 53.64 -57.44 -1.57
N ARG A 189 52.70 -58.35 -1.87
CA ARG A 189 52.80 -59.77 -1.48
C ARG A 189 54.02 -60.44 -2.14
N SER A 190 54.18 -60.30 -3.45
CA SER A 190 55.34 -60.85 -4.17
C SER A 190 56.68 -60.31 -3.64
N LEU A 191 56.76 -59.02 -3.31
CA LEU A 191 57.92 -58.42 -2.64
C LEU A 191 58.15 -59.03 -1.25
N HIS A 192 57.09 -59.21 -0.46
CA HIS A 192 57.18 -59.83 0.85
C HIS A 192 57.69 -61.27 0.76
N ASP A 193 57.13 -62.07 -0.13
CA ASP A 193 57.57 -63.45 -0.40
C ASP A 193 59.03 -63.49 -0.85
N SER A 194 59.46 -62.52 -1.68
CA SER A 194 60.86 -62.40 -2.11
C SER A 194 61.78 -62.02 -0.95
N ILE A 195 61.36 -61.11 -0.06
CA ILE A 195 62.10 -60.75 1.16
C ILE A 195 62.20 -61.94 2.11
N GLU A 196 61.11 -62.71 2.29
CA GLU A 196 61.10 -63.91 3.12
C GLU A 196 62.02 -65.00 2.55
N LYS A 197 62.06 -65.15 1.23
CA LYS A 197 62.99 -66.06 0.55
C LYS A 197 64.45 -65.61 0.71
N ILE A 198 64.75 -64.32 0.54
CA ILE A 198 66.09 -63.77 0.81
C ILE A 198 66.47 -63.94 2.29
N SER A 199 65.52 -63.75 3.22
CA SER A 199 65.74 -63.93 4.66
C SER A 199 65.94 -65.38 5.05
N SER A 200 65.23 -66.33 4.44
CA SER A 200 65.44 -67.77 4.65
C SER A 200 66.71 -68.29 3.98
N GLU A 201 67.09 -67.79 2.80
CA GLU A 201 68.38 -68.04 2.17
C GLU A 201 69.54 -67.40 2.95
N SER A 202 69.34 -66.22 3.54
CA SER A 202 70.32 -65.57 4.42
C SER A 202 70.39 -66.26 5.79
N ARG A 203 69.28 -66.74 6.36
CA ARG A 203 69.25 -67.59 7.58
C ARG A 203 69.91 -68.94 7.35
N ALA A 204 69.70 -69.57 6.19
CA ALA A 204 70.41 -70.78 5.80
C ALA A 204 71.92 -70.54 5.58
N ARG A 205 72.33 -69.31 5.27
CA ARG A 205 73.74 -68.88 5.26
C ARG A 205 74.28 -68.48 6.65
N ILE A 206 73.41 -68.12 7.60
CA ILE A 206 73.76 -67.71 8.98
C ILE A 206 73.73 -68.89 9.98
N ASP A 207 73.29 -70.10 9.58
CA ASP A 207 73.52 -71.35 10.33
C ASP A 207 74.96 -71.89 10.22
N SER A 208 75.87 -71.04 9.73
CA SER A 208 77.29 -71.08 10.07
C SER A 208 77.66 -69.68 10.56
N GLU A 209 77.89 -69.55 11.87
CA GLU A 209 78.33 -68.36 12.62
C GLU A 209 77.26 -67.40 13.19
N THR A 210 77.09 -67.58 14.52
CA THR A 210 77.20 -66.52 15.54
C THR A 210 75.89 -65.98 16.16
N THR A 211 75.61 -66.54 17.33
CA THR A 211 75.32 -65.89 18.62
C THR A 211 75.11 -64.36 18.59
N GLY A 212 73.89 -63.92 18.93
CA GLY A 212 73.58 -62.50 19.03
C GLY A 212 72.36 -62.21 19.90
N THR A 213 72.49 -62.54 21.18
CA THR A 213 71.62 -62.10 22.28
C THR A 213 71.43 -60.57 22.25
N ILE A 214 70.19 -60.08 22.22
CA ILE A 214 69.89 -58.70 22.61
C ILE A 214 69.12 -58.74 23.93
N VAL A 215 69.87 -58.34 24.96
CA VAL A 215 69.43 -58.09 26.32
C VAL A 215 68.61 -56.80 26.37
N THR A 216 67.54 -56.87 27.14
CA THR A 216 66.70 -55.81 27.69
C THR A 216 67.49 -54.63 28.28
N THR A 217 66.94 -53.41 28.29
CA THR A 217 66.69 -52.68 29.57
C THR A 217 65.94 -51.35 29.35
N PRO A 218 65.16 -50.89 30.36
CA PRO A 218 64.25 -49.77 30.28
C PRO A 218 64.81 -48.46 30.89
N THR A 219 64.28 -47.34 30.37
CA THR A 219 64.04 -46.04 31.04
C THR A 219 65.21 -45.39 31.80
N ALA A 220 66.11 -44.75 31.06
CA ALA A 220 66.78 -43.53 31.52
C ALA A 220 65.83 -42.33 31.36
N ALA A 221 65.88 -41.36 32.28
CA ALA A 221 65.13 -40.11 32.18
C ALA A 221 65.41 -39.44 30.82
N ALA A 222 64.37 -39.01 30.11
CA ALA A 222 64.52 -38.47 28.76
C ALA A 222 65.28 -37.13 28.79
N ASP A 223 66.38 -37.02 28.05
CA ASP A 223 67.12 -35.77 27.88
C ASP A 223 66.30 -34.72 27.13
N CYS A 224 66.62 -33.44 27.34
CA CYS A 224 65.97 -32.35 26.63
C CYS A 224 66.22 -32.47 25.12
N VAL A 225 65.16 -32.38 24.31
CA VAL A 225 65.24 -32.54 22.85
C VAL A 225 65.83 -31.34 22.11
N ILE A 226 66.14 -30.25 22.83
CA ILE A 226 66.77 -29.06 22.25
C ILE A 226 68.29 -29.13 22.45
N CYS A 227 68.75 -29.33 23.68
CA CYS A 227 70.19 -29.34 23.97
C CYS A 227 70.80 -30.75 23.99
N HIS A 228 70.02 -31.79 24.23
CA HIS A 228 70.48 -33.18 24.43
C HIS A 228 71.54 -33.36 25.53
N THR A 229 71.71 -32.38 26.42
CA THR A 229 72.76 -32.37 27.46
C THR A 229 72.22 -32.30 28.88
N ALA A 230 70.99 -31.83 29.06
CA ALA A 230 70.34 -31.70 30.36
C ALA A 230 69.08 -32.57 30.41
N PRO A 231 68.73 -33.15 31.57
CA PRO A 231 67.52 -33.94 31.70
C PRO A 231 66.28 -33.09 31.43
N SER A 232 65.27 -33.66 30.80
CA SER A 232 63.98 -33.00 30.67
C SER A 232 63.40 -32.77 32.07
N SER A 233 63.05 -31.53 32.38
CA SER A 233 62.48 -31.11 33.67
C SER A 233 61.19 -30.33 33.53
N ARG A 234 60.72 -30.07 32.29
CA ARG A 234 59.49 -29.33 32.03
C ARG A 234 58.54 -30.03 31.07
N ALA A 235 57.26 -30.03 31.42
CA ALA A 235 56.16 -30.48 30.58
C ALA A 235 55.45 -29.27 29.93
N ILE A 236 55.03 -29.44 28.67
CA ILE A 236 54.36 -28.40 27.88
C ILE A 236 52.84 -28.51 28.04
N VAL A 237 52.15 -27.39 28.22
CA VAL A 237 50.68 -27.30 28.27
C VAL A 237 50.15 -26.71 26.95
N PRO A 238 49.11 -27.29 26.31
CA PRO A 238 48.25 -28.38 26.80
C PRO A 238 48.69 -29.80 26.40
N CYS A 239 49.72 -29.97 25.56
CA CYS A 239 49.99 -31.28 24.95
C CYS A 239 50.65 -32.31 25.89
N GLY A 240 51.15 -31.91 27.06
CA GLY A 240 51.71 -32.79 28.08
C GLY A 240 53.15 -33.27 27.83
N HIS A 241 53.78 -32.89 26.71
CA HIS A 241 55.10 -33.40 26.35
C HIS A 241 56.20 -32.91 27.30
N HIS A 242 56.92 -33.86 27.92
CA HIS A 242 58.04 -33.64 28.83
C HIS A 242 59.37 -33.77 28.09
N CYS A 243 59.80 -32.69 27.43
CA CYS A 243 60.93 -32.72 26.50
C CYS A 243 61.92 -31.54 26.63
N LEU A 244 61.72 -30.66 27.61
CA LEU A 244 62.52 -29.44 27.79
C LEU A 244 63.21 -29.41 29.15
N CYS A 245 64.43 -28.85 29.20
CA CYS A 245 65.09 -28.47 30.45
C CYS A 245 64.75 -27.03 30.87
N ASP A 246 65.19 -26.63 32.07
CA ASP A 246 64.95 -25.30 32.63
C ASP A 246 65.60 -24.15 31.85
N ASP A 247 66.66 -24.41 31.07
CA ASP A 247 67.35 -23.39 30.28
C ASP A 247 66.72 -23.24 28.89
N CYS A 248 66.49 -24.36 28.20
CA CYS A 248 65.95 -24.34 26.84
C CYS A 248 64.52 -23.78 26.77
N VAL A 249 63.74 -23.90 27.84
CA VAL A 249 62.43 -23.27 27.93
C VAL A 249 62.49 -21.74 27.98
N VAL A 250 63.55 -21.14 28.54
CA VAL A 250 63.74 -19.68 28.55
C VAL A 250 64.02 -19.20 27.13
N THR A 251 64.89 -19.92 26.40
CA THR A 251 65.16 -19.67 24.99
C THR A 251 63.90 -19.80 24.14
N LEU A 252 63.09 -20.83 24.39
CA LEU A 252 61.82 -21.06 23.69
C LEU A 252 60.78 -19.97 23.99
N ALA A 253 60.75 -19.45 25.22
CA ALA A 253 59.89 -18.34 25.59
C ALA A 253 60.32 -17.01 24.94
N ALA A 254 61.62 -16.83 24.65
CA ALA A 254 62.16 -15.64 23.98
C ALA A 254 61.86 -15.59 22.47
N LEU A 255 61.43 -16.69 21.86
CA LEU A 255 61.03 -16.71 20.44
C LEU A 255 59.72 -15.96 20.20
N SER A 256 59.49 -15.58 18.95
CA SER A 256 58.21 -15.01 18.50
C SER A 256 57.05 -15.98 18.80
N PRO A 257 55.82 -15.48 19.04
CA PRO A 257 54.67 -16.32 19.37
C PRO A 257 54.41 -17.44 18.34
N GLU A 258 54.63 -17.15 17.06
CA GLU A 258 54.46 -18.10 15.95
C GLU A 258 55.48 -19.26 15.95
N ALA A 259 56.66 -19.04 16.52
CA ALA A 259 57.71 -20.05 16.65
C ALA A 259 57.64 -20.81 17.98
N ARG A 260 56.72 -20.45 18.89
CA ARG A 260 56.57 -21.04 20.22
C ARG A 260 55.68 -22.29 20.19
N ILE A 261 56.18 -23.32 19.51
CA ILE A 261 55.51 -24.62 19.35
C ILE A 261 56.25 -25.74 20.08
N CYS A 262 55.50 -26.77 20.47
CA CYS A 262 56.07 -27.97 21.08
C CYS A 262 57.00 -28.68 20.10
N PRO A 263 58.28 -28.98 20.46
CA PRO A 263 59.20 -29.65 19.56
C PRO A 263 58.76 -31.06 19.12
N LEU A 264 57.90 -31.72 19.91
CA LEU A 264 57.45 -33.08 19.64
C LEU A 264 56.18 -33.13 18.78
N CYS A 265 55.14 -32.37 19.14
CA CYS A 265 53.85 -32.43 18.44
C CYS A 265 53.51 -31.19 17.61
N ARG A 266 54.37 -30.16 17.63
CA ARG A 266 54.18 -28.88 16.94
C ARG A 266 52.93 -28.08 17.36
N GLY A 267 52.26 -28.49 18.44
CA GLY A 267 51.15 -27.74 19.03
C GLY A 267 51.61 -26.46 19.73
N GLU A 268 50.73 -25.48 19.82
CA GLU A 268 51.00 -24.20 20.51
C GLU A 268 51.30 -24.42 22.00
N ILE A 269 52.31 -23.71 22.52
CA ILE A 269 52.68 -23.75 23.93
C ILE A 269 51.97 -22.63 24.68
N GLN A 270 51.01 -22.99 25.52
CA GLN A 270 50.31 -22.05 26.39
C GLN A 270 51.11 -21.75 27.67
N SER A 271 51.69 -22.79 28.27
CA SER A 271 52.56 -22.65 29.45
C SER A 271 53.48 -23.87 29.60
N THR A 272 54.42 -23.81 30.54
CA THR A 272 55.26 -24.95 30.91
C THR A 272 55.20 -25.20 32.42
N LEU A 273 55.14 -26.48 32.81
CA LEU A 273 55.09 -26.91 34.19
C LEU A 273 56.41 -27.60 34.55
N LYS A 274 57.01 -27.19 35.67
CA LYS A 274 58.22 -27.83 36.19
C LYS A 274 57.85 -29.16 36.85
N ILE A 275 58.46 -30.23 36.37
CA ILE A 275 58.32 -31.59 36.90
C ILE A 275 59.45 -31.84 37.89
N TYR A 276 59.09 -32.11 39.14
CA TYR A 276 60.03 -32.55 40.16
C TYR A 276 60.05 -34.07 40.17
N SER A 277 61.09 -34.70 39.63
CA SER A 277 61.29 -36.14 39.77
C SER A 277 61.81 -36.43 41.18
N SER A 278 61.04 -37.18 41.97
CA SER A 278 61.52 -37.75 43.23
C SER A 278 62.40 -38.95 42.91
N SER A 279 63.72 -38.79 42.83
CA SER A 279 64.62 -39.94 42.82
C SER A 279 64.69 -40.53 44.23
N ARG A 280 64.19 -41.76 44.42
CA ARG A 280 64.71 -42.67 45.46
C ARG A 280 65.82 -43.50 44.84
#